data_AF-A0A7L4Z7W6-F1
#
_entry.id   AF-A0A7L4Z7W6-F1
#
_cell.length_a   1.000
_cell.length_b   1.000
_cell.length_c   1.000
_cell.angle_alpha   90.00
_cell.angle_beta   90.00
_cell.angle_gamma   90.00
#
_symmetry.space_group_name_H-M   'P 1'
#
loop_
_entity.id
_entity.type
_entity.pdbx_description
1 polymer ?
#
loop_
_entity_poly.entity_id
_entity_poly.type
_entity_poly.pdbx_seq_one_letter_code
_entity_poly.pdbx_strand_id
1 'polypeptide(L)' 'MSGLADPVARVLRHGTGPAARRAAAEQADRLWARGVAARAVFRPGYGGWAVLVFRAPVRKRPRE' A
#
# COMPACT_ATOMS: atom_id res chain seq x y z
N MET A 1 -19.24 -19.82 -0.16
CA MET A 1 -19.01 -18.48 0.44
C MET A 1 -17.51 -18.24 0.51
N SER A 2 -16.92 -17.54 -0.46
CA SER A 2 -15.47 -17.31 -0.51
C SER A 2 -15.08 -16.18 0.44
N GLY A 3 -14.91 -16.51 1.71
CA GLY A 3 -14.41 -15.61 2.75
C GLY A 3 -12.89 -15.46 2.69
N LEU A 4 -12.35 -15.01 1.56
CA LEU A 4 -10.95 -14.57 1.51
C LEU A 4 -10.87 -13.26 2.28
N ALA A 5 -10.40 -13.32 3.53
CA ALA A 5 -10.09 -12.15 4.32
C ALA A 5 -9.24 -11.20 3.46
N ASP A 6 -9.72 -9.98 3.26
CA ASP A 6 -9.02 -9.01 2.41
C ASP A 6 -7.56 -8.89 2.92
N PRO A 7 -6.56 -9.17 2.07
CA PRO A 7 -5.17 -9.18 2.51
C PRO A 7 -4.73 -7.78 2.96
N VAL A 8 -5.49 -6.74 2.62
CA VAL A 8 -5.27 -5.35 3.02
C VAL A 8 -5.86 -5.11 4.41
N ALA A 9 -4.98 -4.86 5.38
CA ALA A 9 -5.33 -4.43 6.72
C ALA A 9 -5.89 -3.00 6.73
N ARG A 10 -5.28 -2.12 5.93
CA ARG A 10 -5.56 -0.68 5.95
C ARG A 10 -5.24 -0.03 4.61
N VAL A 11 -6.02 0.98 4.25
CA VAL A 11 -5.79 1.84 3.09
C VAL A 11 -5.50 3.26 3.58
N LEU A 12 -4.36 3.84 3.21
CA LEU A 12 -4.00 5.23 3.48
C LEU A 12 -4.14 6.05 2.20
N ARG A 13 -5.04 7.03 2.15
CA ARG A 13 -5.34 7.78 0.91
C ARG A 13 -4.50 9.06 0.86
N HIS A 14 -3.94 9.37 -0.31
CA HIS A 14 -3.10 10.55 -0.55
C HIS A 14 -3.66 11.51 -1.62
N GLY A 15 -4.62 11.07 -2.44
CA GLY A 15 -5.24 11.89 -3.48
C GLY A 15 -4.51 11.83 -4.82
N THR A 16 -4.72 12.82 -5.69
CA THR A 16 -4.23 12.81 -7.07
C THR A 16 -2.97 13.64 -7.28
N GLY A 17 -2.22 13.34 -8.34
CA GLY A 17 -1.10 14.15 -8.83
C GLY A 17 0.29 13.69 -8.38
N PRO A 18 1.35 14.38 -8.83
CA PRO A 18 2.74 13.99 -8.60
C PRO A 18 3.15 14.03 -7.12
N ALA A 19 2.63 15.01 -6.35
CA ALA A 19 2.90 15.11 -4.92
C ALA A 19 2.30 13.92 -4.15
N ALA A 20 1.04 13.56 -4.46
CA ALA A 20 0.38 12.40 -3.85
C ALA A 20 1.09 11.08 -4.19
N ARG A 21 1.61 10.94 -5.42
CA ARG A 21 2.43 9.78 -5.83
C ARG A 21 3.67 9.64 -4.94
N ARG A 22 4.43 10.74 -4.79
CA ARG A 22 5.66 10.75 -3.97
C ARG A 22 5.34 10.45 -2.51
N ALA A 23 4.32 11.10 -1.94
CA ALA A 23 3.90 10.86 -0.57
C ALA A 23 3.49 9.39 -0.32
N ALA A 24 2.73 8.78 -1.25
CA ALA A 24 2.35 7.38 -1.15
C ALA A 24 3.55 6.43 -1.27
N ALA A 25 4.49 6.71 -2.18
CA ALA A 25 5.72 5.92 -2.33
C ALA A 25 6.60 6.00 -1.07
N GLU A 26 6.90 7.20 -0.60
CA GLU A 26 7.67 7.40 0.63
C GLU A 26 7.01 6.74 1.84
N GLN A 27 5.69 6.84 1.96
CA GLN A 27 4.99 6.21 3.07
C GLN A 27 5.02 4.68 3.00
N ALA A 28 4.90 4.10 1.80
CA ALA A 28 5.09 2.66 1.61
C ALA A 28 6.52 2.23 1.99
N ASP A 29 7.54 2.98 1.58
CA ASP A 29 8.94 2.67 1.93
C ASP A 29 9.22 2.80 3.44
N ARG A 30 8.66 3.83 4.10
CA ARG A 30 8.74 3.96 5.56
C ARG A 30 8.08 2.80 6.30
N LEU A 31 6.98 2.27 5.78
CA LEU A 31 6.33 1.08 6.34
C LEU A 31 7.19 -0.16 6.15
N TRP A 32 7.80 -0.35 4.98
CA TRP A 32 8.76 -1.43 4.74
C TRP A 32 9.97 -1.36 5.67
N ALA A 33 10.51 -0.16 5.89
CA ALA A 33 11.62 0.05 6.83
C ALA A 33 11.26 -0.33 8.28
N ARG A 34 9.96 -0.29 8.62
CA ARG A 34 9.42 -0.72 9.93
C ARG A 34 8.99 -2.18 9.95
N GLY A 35 9.28 -2.95 8.90
CA GLY A 35 8.86 -4.36 8.78
C GLY A 35 7.37 -4.55 8.45
N VAL A 36 6.66 -3.49 8.08
CA VAL A 36 5.25 -3.54 7.71
C VAL A 36 5.13 -3.61 6.20
N ALA A 37 4.54 -4.70 5.68
CA ALA A 37 4.34 -4.84 4.25
C ALA A 37 3.31 -3.81 3.75
N ALA A 38 3.74 -2.97 2.81
CA ALA A 38 2.90 -1.93 2.24
C ALA A 38 3.16 -1.71 0.75
N ARG A 39 2.19 -1.17 0.01
CA ARG A 39 2.34 -0.86 -1.42
C ARG A 39 1.63 0.43 -1.79
N ALA A 40 2.35 1.33 -2.44
CA ALA A 40 1.77 2.49 -3.10
C ALA A 40 1.08 2.06 -4.40
N VAL A 41 -0.16 2.52 -4.61
CA VAL A 41 -0.98 2.18 -5.78
C VAL A 41 -1.84 3.39 -6.16
N PHE A 42 -2.05 3.58 -7.46
CA PHE A 42 -3.08 4.48 -7.96
C PHE A 42 -4.36 3.69 -8.18
N ARG A 43 -5.44 4.05 -7.47
CA ARG A 43 -6.78 3.51 -7.71
C ARG A 43 -7.81 4.66 -7.70
N PRO A 44 -8.57 4.85 -8.79
CA PRO A 44 -9.68 5.81 -8.82
C PRO A 44 -10.70 5.57 -7.70
N GLY A 45 -10.98 4.30 -7.35
CA GLY A 45 -11.87 3.95 -6.24
C GLY A 45 -11.38 4.38 -4.85
N TYR A 46 -10.13 4.83 -4.71
CA TYR A 46 -9.58 5.44 -3.49
C TYR A 46 -9.36 6.95 -3.62
N GLY A 47 -9.84 7.57 -4.69
CA GLY A 47 -9.63 8.99 -4.96
C GLY A 47 -8.21 9.34 -5.44
N GLY A 48 -7.43 8.34 -5.90
CA GLY A 48 -6.11 8.54 -6.47
C GLY A 48 -5.04 7.61 -5.89
N TRP A 49 -3.88 8.16 -5.55
CA TRP A 49 -2.79 7.45 -4.90
C TRP A 49 -3.18 7.07 -3.46
N ALA A 50 -2.88 5.84 -3.12
CA ALA A 50 -3.09 5.29 -1.79
C ALA A 50 -1.98 4.28 -1.44
N VAL A 51 -1.81 4.00 -0.16
CA VAL A 51 -0.95 2.93 0.35
C VAL A 51 -1.82 1.82 0.91
N LEU A 52 -1.65 0.62 0.37
CA LEU A 52 -2.23 -0.60 0.92
C LEU A 52 -1.26 -1.15 1.96
N VAL A 53 -1.73 -1.36 3.18
CA VAL A 53 -1.00 -2.02 4.25
C VAL A 53 -1.54 -3.43 4.38
N PHE A 54 -0.68 -4.45 4.34
CA PHE A 54 -1.10 -5.85 4.33
C PHE A 54 -1.10 -6.46 5.74
N ARG A 55 -2.04 -7.38 6.02
CA ARG A 55 -2.19 -8.04 7.35
C ARG A 55 -1.10 -9.07 7.65
N ALA A 56 -0.58 -9.73 6.62
CA ALA A 56 0.45 -10.75 6.78
C ALA A 56 1.84 -10.16 6.49
N PRO A 57 2.92 -10.68 7.11
CA PRO A 57 4.26 -10.43 6.62
C PRO A 57 4.32 -10.99 5.20
N VAL A 58 4.23 -10.11 4.21
CA VAL A 58 4.41 -10.50 2.81
C VAL A 58 5.83 -11.02 2.73
N ARG A 59 5.96 -12.35 2.55
CA ARG A 59 7.22 -13.06 2.34
C ARG A 59 8.03 -12.22 1.33
N LYS A 60 9.21 -11.76 1.78
CA LYS A 60 10.16 -10.86 1.11
C LYS A 60 9.92 -10.61 -0.38
N ARG A 61 9.98 -9.33 -0.79
CA ARG A 61 10.10 -8.87 -2.19
C ARG A 61 10.92 -9.87 -3.02
N PRO A 62 10.41 -10.40 -4.15
CA PRO A 62 11.27 -10.99 -5.15
C PRO A 62 12.19 -9.87 -5.63
N ARG A 63 13.49 -10.00 -5.35
CA ARG A 63 14.50 -9.31 -6.14
C ARG A 63 14.59 -10.11 -7.43
N GLU A 64 14.09 -9.53 -8.53
CA GLU A 64 14.63 -9.84 -9.85
C GLU A 64 16.00 -9.16 -9.99
#